data_AF-A0A554L1L2-F1
#
_entry.id   AF-A0A554L1L2-F1
#
_cell.length_a   1.000
_cell.length_b   1.000
_cell.length_c   1.000
_cell.angle_alpha   90.00
_cell.angle_beta   90.00
_cell.angle_gamma   90.00
#
_symmetry.space_group_name_H-M   'P 1'
#
loop_
_entity.id
_entity.type
_entity.pdbx_description
1 polymer ?
#
loop_
_entity_poly.entity_id
_entity_poly.type
_entity_poly.pdbx_seq_one_letter_code
_entity_poly.pdbx_strand_id
1 'polypeptide(L)'
;MSDFKFFRADLNQWITVSPEEWQWEAYYEDDKILKQFGDDGIFHQFNEIDQTRLAVFKMVSPRHPQTYTLLFSDPAMKLIHFYRNTVLNAGTAGEQRSRLYCFGYEKKIGPQTRKVIMTITPANDLIVTEEPDLI
;
A
#
# COMPACT_ATOMS: atom_id res chain seq x y z
N MET A 1 -0.47 8.04 -20.70
CA MET A 1 -0.23 7.35 -19.42
C MET A 1 1.21 6.91 -19.44
N SER A 2 1.98 7.20 -18.38
CA SER A 2 3.37 6.77 -18.30
C SER A 2 3.42 5.27 -17.99
N ASP A 3 4.19 4.52 -18.76
CA ASP A 3 4.43 3.10 -18.54
C ASP A 3 5.55 2.95 -17.49
N PHE A 4 5.23 2.39 -16.33
CA PHE A 4 6.22 2.15 -15.28
C PHE A 4 6.82 0.76 -15.42
N LYS A 5 8.08 0.58 -15.00
CA LYS A 5 8.78 -0.68 -15.21
C LYS A 5 9.52 -1.15 -13.96
N PHE A 6 9.55 -2.46 -13.79
CA PHE A 6 10.44 -3.10 -12.81
C PHE A 6 11.11 -4.32 -13.44
N PHE A 7 12.25 -4.69 -12.89
CA PHE A 7 13.01 -5.83 -13.36
C PHE A 7 12.65 -7.08 -12.55
N ARG A 8 12.17 -8.13 -13.22
CA ARG A 8 11.97 -9.45 -12.61
C ARG A 8 13.21 -10.30 -12.80
N ALA A 9 14.00 -10.44 -11.74
CA ALA A 9 15.25 -11.21 -11.76
C ALA A 9 15.03 -12.68 -12.13
N ASP A 10 13.94 -13.29 -11.68
CA ASP A 10 13.59 -14.69 -11.96
C ASP A 10 13.26 -14.95 -13.44
N LEU A 11 12.75 -13.93 -14.13
CA LEU A 11 12.45 -13.99 -15.57
C LEU A 11 13.52 -13.30 -16.42
N ASN A 12 14.51 -12.66 -15.80
CA ASN A 12 15.54 -11.85 -16.43
C ASN A 12 15.00 -10.83 -17.45
N GLN A 13 13.89 -10.17 -17.13
CA GLN A 13 13.24 -9.21 -18.04
C GLN A 13 12.58 -8.04 -17.31
N TRP A 14 12.41 -6.95 -18.07
CA TRP A 14 11.63 -5.79 -17.65
C TRP A 14 10.14 -6.03 -17.87
N ILE A 15 9.33 -5.76 -16.86
CA ILE A 15 7.87 -5.84 -16.94
C ILE A 15 7.27 -4.44 -16.80
N THR A 16 6.33 -4.13 -17.69
CA THR A 16 5.52 -2.91 -17.61
C THR A 16 4.37 -3.09 -16.62
N VAL A 17 4.15 -2.09 -15.77
CA VAL A 17 3.08 -2.03 -14.78
C VAL A 17 2.26 -0.77 -15.02
N SER A 18 0.95 -0.92 -15.00
CA SER A 18 0.04 0.21 -15.07
C SER A 18 -0.10 0.88 -13.69
N PRO A 19 -0.17 2.22 -13.63
CA PRO A 19 -0.42 2.94 -12.38
C PRO A 19 -1.68 2.47 -11.67
N GLU A 20 -1.59 2.40 -10.34
CA GLU A 20 -2.74 2.12 -9.50
C GLU A 20 -3.48 3.40 -9.13
N GLU A 21 -4.76 3.25 -8.75
CA GLU A 21 -5.59 4.37 -8.31
C GLU A 21 -5.12 4.94 -6.98
N TRP A 22 -4.75 4.06 -6.06
CA TRP A 22 -4.08 4.41 -4.82
C TRP A 22 -2.67 3.89 -4.87
N GLN A 23 -1.73 4.78 -4.57
CA GLN A 23 -0.30 4.57 -4.69
C GLN A 23 0.34 4.91 -3.36
N TRP A 24 1.44 4.25 -3.01
CA TRP A 24 2.15 4.56 -1.78
C TRP A 24 3.39 5.45 -1.98
N GLU A 25 3.68 6.23 -0.94
CA GLU A 25 4.92 6.97 -0.79
C GLU A 25 5.49 6.74 0.61
N ALA A 26 6.76 6.35 0.69
CA ALA A 26 7.52 6.17 1.92
C ALA A 26 8.52 7.32 2.07
N TYR A 27 8.37 8.09 3.14
CA TYR A 27 9.26 9.19 3.49
C TYR A 27 10.16 8.76 4.64
N TYR A 28 11.45 8.96 4.46
CA TYR A 28 12.48 8.63 5.44
C TYR A 28 12.88 9.85 6.26
N GLU A 29 13.54 9.62 7.39
CA GLU A 29 14.05 10.68 8.28
C GLU A 29 15.05 11.64 7.61
N ASP A 30 15.70 11.22 6.51
CA ASP A 30 16.63 12.04 5.72
C ASP A 30 15.97 12.77 4.55
N ASP A 31 14.66 12.99 4.62
CA ASP A 31 13.80 13.62 3.59
C ASP A 31 13.77 12.89 2.24
N LYS A 32 14.40 11.72 2.13
CA LYS A 32 14.28 10.89 0.93
C LYS A 32 12.89 10.30 0.84
N ILE A 33 12.43 10.15 -0.40
CA ILE A 33 11.11 9.62 -0.71
C ILE A 33 11.28 8.44 -1.66
N LEU A 34 10.72 7.29 -1.29
CA LEU A 34 10.51 6.17 -2.20
C LEU A 34 9.04 6.16 -2.60
N LYS A 35 8.75 6.27 -3.89
CA LYS A 35 7.38 6.23 -4.43
C LYS A 35 7.15 4.88 -5.09
N GLN A 36 5.96 4.31 -4.98
CA GLN A 36 5.59 3.08 -5.70
C GLN A 36 5.81 3.23 -7.21
N PHE A 37 5.45 4.40 -7.73
CA PHE A 37 5.60 4.79 -9.12
C PHE A 37 6.54 6.00 -9.15
N GLY A 38 7.83 5.75 -9.29
CA GLY A 38 8.91 6.74 -9.22
C GLY A 38 8.83 7.76 -10.35
N ASP A 39 9.30 8.98 -10.09
CA ASP A 39 9.32 10.05 -11.10
C ASP A 39 10.25 9.74 -12.29
N ASP A 40 11.14 8.75 -12.12
CA ASP A 40 12.02 8.17 -13.13
C ASP A 40 11.37 7.08 -14.00
N GLY A 41 10.08 6.77 -13.75
CA GLY A 41 9.34 5.72 -14.45
C GLY A 41 9.62 4.31 -13.90
N ILE A 42 10.29 4.19 -12.76
CA ILE A 42 10.52 2.89 -12.10
C ILE A 42 9.34 2.55 -11.19
N PHE A 43 8.91 1.30 -11.26
CA PHE A 43 7.99 0.72 -10.29
C PHE A 43 8.78 0.11 -9.14
N HIS A 44 8.62 0.68 -7.96
CA HIS A 44 9.25 0.20 -6.73
C HIS A 44 8.34 -0.80 -6.02
N GLN A 45 8.93 -1.90 -5.55
CA GLN A 45 8.20 -2.92 -4.81
C GLN A 45 8.12 -2.58 -3.32
N PHE A 46 7.04 -3.01 -2.65
CA PHE A 46 6.83 -2.72 -1.23
C PHE A 46 7.97 -3.24 -0.32
N ASN A 47 8.61 -4.35 -0.70
CA ASN A 47 9.74 -4.92 0.04
C ASN A 47 11.05 -4.09 -0.07
N GLU A 48 11.09 -3.09 -0.93
CA GLU A 48 12.22 -2.14 -1.04
C GLU A 48 12.16 -1.05 0.03
N ILE A 49 11.03 -0.90 0.73
CA ILE A 49 10.89 0.08 1.81
C ILE A 49 11.78 -0.32 2.99
N ASP A 50 12.77 0.51 3.31
CA ASP A 50 13.53 0.41 4.54
C ASP A 50 12.68 0.82 5.76
N GLN A 51 12.05 -0.17 6.37
CA GLN A 51 11.18 -0.03 7.55
C GLN A 51 11.90 0.61 8.74
N THR A 52 13.23 0.48 8.86
CA THR A 52 13.98 0.95 10.04
C THR A 52 14.16 2.45 10.07
N ARG A 53 14.00 3.11 8.92
CA ARG A 53 14.18 4.55 8.72
C ARG A 53 12.90 5.26 8.28
N LEU A 54 11.80 4.52 8.22
CA LEU A 54 10.51 5.02 7.75
C LEU A 54 9.95 6.00 8.79
N ALA A 55 9.74 7.24 8.38
CA ALA A 55 9.14 8.28 9.23
C ALA A 55 7.66 8.47 8.92
N VAL A 56 7.30 8.44 7.63
CA VAL A 56 5.92 8.64 7.17
C VAL A 56 5.61 7.71 6.02
N PHE A 57 4.44 7.08 6.05
CA PHE A 57 3.87 6.36 4.91
C PHE A 57 2.59 7.04 4.47
N LYS A 58 2.43 7.25 3.16
CA LYS A 58 1.22 7.86 2.59
C LYS A 58 0.61 6.94 1.57
N MET A 59 -0.72 6.91 1.53
CA MET A 59 -1.48 6.52 0.36
C MET A 59 -1.94 7.80 -0.34
N VAL A 60 -1.61 7.94 -1.61
CA VAL A 60 -1.94 9.08 -2.48
C VAL A 60 -2.68 8.59 -3.73
N SER A 61 -3.47 9.48 -4.35
CA SER A 61 -4.18 9.16 -5.58
C SER A 61 -4.06 10.30 -6.59
N PRO A 62 -3.83 10.01 -7.88
CA PRO A 62 -3.95 11.02 -8.93
C PRO A 62 -5.42 11.36 -9.27
N ARG A 63 -6.39 10.58 -8.77
CA ARG A 63 -7.83 10.74 -9.07
C ARG A 63 -8.62 11.32 -7.90
N HIS A 64 -8.16 11.08 -6.67
CA HIS A 64 -8.82 11.54 -5.45
C HIS A 64 -7.96 12.58 -4.74
N PRO A 65 -8.53 13.71 -4.27
CA PRO A 65 -7.76 14.73 -3.55
C PRO A 65 -7.34 14.30 -2.14
N GLN A 66 -7.93 13.24 -1.59
CA GLN A 66 -7.60 12.71 -0.27
C GLN A 66 -6.17 12.16 -0.25
N THR A 67 -5.52 12.29 0.90
CA THR A 67 -4.25 11.63 1.21
C THR A 67 -4.36 11.01 2.58
N TYR A 68 -4.04 9.74 2.69
CA TYR A 68 -4.02 9.06 3.99
C TYR A 68 -2.58 8.93 4.45
N THR A 69 -2.31 9.38 5.68
CA THR A 69 -0.95 9.48 6.22
C THR A 69 -0.83 8.66 7.49
N LEU A 70 0.22 7.84 7.56
CA LEU A 70 0.68 7.15 8.76
C LEU A 70 2.01 7.70 9.23
N LEU A 71 2.05 8.11 10.49
CA LEU A 71 3.25 8.57 11.15
C LEU A 71 3.89 7.41 11.92
N PHE A 72 5.16 7.16 11.65
CA PHE A 72 5.95 6.15 12.35
C PHE A 72 6.76 6.83 13.45
N SER A 73 6.11 7.00 14.61
CA SER A 73 6.71 7.65 15.78
C SER A 73 7.36 6.67 16.77
N ASP A 74 7.27 5.36 16.51
CA ASP A 74 7.79 4.32 17.38
C ASP A 74 8.59 3.29 16.55
N PRO A 75 9.87 3.04 16.88
CA PRO A 75 10.71 2.08 16.15
C PRO A 75 10.19 0.64 16.13
N ALA A 76 9.27 0.28 17.03
CA ALA A 76 8.65 -1.05 17.08
C ALA A 76 7.44 -1.19 16.13
N MET A 77 7.02 -0.10 15.47
CA MET A 77 6.00 -0.16 14.42
C MET A 77 6.58 -0.77 13.15
N LYS A 78 5.83 -1.66 12.53
CA LYS A 78 6.14 -2.23 11.21
C LYS A 78 4.98 -1.98 10.28
N LEU A 79 5.26 -1.38 9.13
CA LEU A 79 4.27 -1.07 8.12
C LEU A 79 3.69 -2.35 7.52
N ILE A 80 2.37 -2.36 7.36
CA ILE A 80 1.59 -3.37 6.66
C ILE A 80 1.10 -2.74 5.36
N HIS A 81 1.17 -3.47 4.25
CA HIS A 81 0.51 -3.11 3.00
C HIS A 81 0.18 -4.36 2.20
N PHE A 82 -1.06 -4.47 1.73
CA PHE A 82 -1.50 -5.54 0.85
C PHE A 82 -2.79 -5.14 0.11
N TYR A 83 -3.13 -5.92 -0.91
CA TYR A 83 -4.40 -5.78 -1.62
C TYR A 83 -5.34 -6.90 -1.22
N ARG A 84 -6.60 -6.57 -0.96
CA ARG A 84 -7.68 -7.57 -0.90
C ARG A 84 -8.53 -7.43 -2.14
N ASN A 85 -8.56 -8.47 -2.97
CA ASN A 85 -9.47 -8.52 -4.11
C ASN A 85 -10.75 -9.25 -3.68
N THR A 86 -11.88 -8.58 -3.82
CA THR A 86 -13.20 -9.16 -3.55
C THR A 86 -13.94 -9.36 -4.87
N VAL A 87 -14.64 -10.48 -4.98
CA VAL A 87 -15.51 -10.78 -6.12
C VAL A 87 -16.93 -10.85 -5.59
N LEU A 88 -17.77 -9.90 -6.02
CA LEU A 88 -19.20 -9.89 -5.75
C LEU A 88 -19.94 -10.60 -6.88
N ASN A 89 -20.99 -11.35 -6.55
CA ASN A 89 -21.83 -12.09 -7.50
C ASN A 89 -21.04 -13.01 -8.45
N ALA A 90 -20.00 -13.67 -7.93
CA ALA A 90 -19.12 -14.54 -8.70
C ALA A 90 -19.92 -15.56 -9.54
N GLY A 91 -19.56 -15.70 -10.81
CA GLY A 91 -20.21 -16.67 -11.72
C GLY A 91 -21.59 -16.25 -12.25
N THR A 92 -21.99 -14.99 -12.03
CA THR A 92 -23.22 -14.42 -12.60
C THR A 92 -22.90 -13.36 -13.66
N ALA A 93 -23.90 -12.95 -14.45
CA ALA A 93 -23.78 -11.83 -15.37
C ALA A 93 -23.48 -10.48 -14.68
N GLY A 94 -23.66 -10.40 -13.36
CA GLY A 94 -23.38 -9.22 -12.53
C GLY A 94 -22.11 -9.34 -11.69
N GLU A 95 -21.15 -10.19 -12.07
CA GLU A 95 -19.86 -10.31 -11.37
C GLU A 95 -19.14 -8.96 -11.31
N GLN A 96 -18.75 -8.55 -10.11
CA GLN A 96 -17.97 -7.33 -9.90
C GLN A 96 -16.68 -7.69 -9.15
N ARG A 97 -15.55 -7.25 -9.68
CA ARG A 97 -14.25 -7.38 -9.03
C ARG A 97 -13.86 -6.05 -8.45
N SER A 98 -13.67 -6.01 -7.14
CA SER A 98 -13.25 -4.83 -6.41
C SER A 98 -11.91 -5.07 -5.76
N ARG A 99 -11.06 -4.04 -5.76
CA ARG A 99 -9.77 -4.05 -5.05
C ARG A 99 -9.87 -3.11 -3.87
N LEU A 100 -9.50 -3.63 -2.71
CA LEU A 100 -9.30 -2.87 -1.49
C LEU A 100 -7.82 -2.63 -1.30
N TYR A 101 -7.45 -1.39 -0.97
CA TYR A 101 -6.07 -1.00 -0.67
C TYR A 101 -5.91 -1.00 0.85
N CYS A 102 -5.21 -2.00 1.37
CA CYS A 102 -5.04 -2.18 2.80
C CYS A 102 -3.63 -1.76 3.20
N PHE A 103 -3.53 -0.89 4.19
CA PHE A 103 -2.27 -0.41 4.73
C PHE A 103 -2.40 -0.18 6.23
N GLY A 104 -1.30 -0.10 6.97
CA GLY A 104 -1.39 0.04 8.41
C GLY A 104 -0.09 -0.28 9.11
N TYR A 105 -0.19 -0.69 10.36
CA TYR A 105 1.00 -1.09 11.11
C TYR A 105 0.69 -2.23 12.07
N GLU A 106 1.71 -3.05 12.33
CA GLU A 106 1.76 -3.88 13.52
C GLU A 106 2.75 -3.28 14.52
N LYS A 107 2.44 -3.43 15.81
CA LYS A 107 3.30 -2.99 16.91
C LYS A 107 3.31 -4.04 17.99
N LYS A 108 4.50 -4.37 18.49
CA LYS A 108 4.66 -5.25 19.65
C LYS A 108 4.52 -4.43 20.94
N ILE A 109 3.60 -4.83 21.81
CA ILE A 109 3.34 -4.22 23.12
C ILE A 109 3.49 -5.33 24.16
N GLY A 110 4.67 -5.42 24.78
CA GLY A 110 5.02 -6.53 25.67
C GLY A 110 4.99 -7.88 24.93
N PRO A 111 4.22 -8.88 25.40
CA PRO A 111 4.08 -10.16 24.72
C PRO A 111 3.07 -10.14 23.56
N GLN A 112 2.28 -9.07 23.41
CA GLN A 112 1.20 -8.99 22.42
C GLN A 112 1.63 -8.26 21.15
N THR A 113 1.11 -8.69 20.00
CA THR A 113 1.20 -7.93 18.74
C THR A 113 -0.17 -7.32 18.46
N ARG A 114 -0.23 -6.00 18.36
CA ARG A 114 -1.42 -5.28 17.89
C ARG A 114 -1.25 -4.92 16.42
N LYS A 115 -2.33 -5.03 15.65
CA LYS A 115 -2.38 -4.61 14.26
C LYS A 115 -3.46 -3.55 14.14
N VAL A 116 -3.18 -2.48 13.39
CA VAL A 116 -4.19 -1.54 12.95
C VAL A 116 -4.14 -1.54 11.43
N ILE A 117 -5.27 -1.87 10.81
CA ILE A 117 -5.42 -1.91 9.35
C ILE A 117 -6.39 -0.81 8.96
N MET A 118 -5.95 -0.01 8.00
CA MET A 118 -6.74 0.93 7.24
C MET A 118 -7.00 0.35 5.86
N THR A 119 -8.24 0.45 5.40
CA THR A 119 -8.66 -0.05 4.10
C THR A 119 -9.38 1.04 3.35
N ILE A 120 -8.89 1.35 2.15
CA ILE A 120 -9.53 2.27 1.22
C ILE A 120 -10.45 1.45 0.32
N THR A 121 -11.75 1.76 0.35
CA THR A 121 -12.78 1.09 -0.45
C THR A 121 -12.81 1.65 -1.88
N PRO A 122 -13.47 0.97 -2.84
CA PRO A 122 -13.66 1.52 -4.19
C PRO A 122 -14.53 2.78 -4.20
N ALA A 123 -15.34 3.00 -3.16
CA ALA A 123 -16.13 4.21 -2.97
C ALA A 123 -15.31 5.36 -2.35
N ASN A 124 -14.01 5.15 -2.11
CA ASN A 124 -13.10 6.09 -1.48
C ASN A 124 -13.39 6.37 0.02
N ASP A 125 -14.03 5.40 0.70
CA ASP A 125 -14.18 5.43 2.15
C ASP A 125 -12.96 4.80 2.83
N LEU A 126 -12.65 5.26 4.04
CA LEU A 126 -11.62 4.68 4.89
C LEU A 126 -12.26 3.84 6.01
N ILE A 127 -11.96 2.55 6.03
CA ILE A 127 -12.29 1.65 7.13
C ILE A 127 -11.03 1.50 7.99
N VAL A 128 -11.16 1.58 9.32
CA VAL A 128 -10.06 1.36 10.26
C VAL A 128 -10.46 0.28 11.25
N THR A 129 -9.61 -0.73 11.45
CA THR A 129 -9.90 -1.84 12.36
C THR A 129 -8.64 -2.37 13.04
N GLU A 130 -8.81 -2.91 14.25
CA GLU A 130 -7.80 -3.72 14.94
C GLU A 130 -7.99 -5.23 14.71
N GLU A 131 -9.07 -5.62 14.02
CA GLU A 131 -9.44 -7.00 13.72
C GLU A 131 -9.15 -7.31 12.24
N PRO A 132 -7.96 -7.83 11.91
CA PRO A 132 -7.55 -8.05 10.52
C PRO A 132 -8.41 -9.07 9.78
N ASP A 133 -9.08 -9.97 10.50
CA ASP A 133 -9.95 -11.00 9.92
C ASP A 133 -11.28 -10.43 9.38
N LEU A 134 -11.65 -9.21 9.78
CA LEU A 134 -12.82 -8.51 9.25
C LEU A 134 -12.56 -7.86 7.87
N ILE A 135 -11.28 -7.64 7.53
CA ILE A 135 -10.84 -6.91 6.33
C ILE A 135 -10.86 -7.78 5.12
#